data_AF-A0A4R4T465-F1
#
_entry.id   AF-A0A4R4T465-F1
#
_cell.length_a   1.000
_cell.length_b   1.000
_cell.length_c   1.000
_cell.angle_alpha   90.00
_cell.angle_beta   90.00
_cell.angle_gamma   90.00
#
_symmetry.space_group_name_H-M   'P 1'
#
loop_
_entity.id
_entity.type
_entity.pdbx_description
1 polymer ?
#
loop_
_entity_poly.entity_id
_entity_poly.type
_entity_poly.pdbx_seq_one_letter_code
_entity_poly.pdbx_strand_id
1 'polypeptide(L)'
;MHEKVVDAGAPGSARGPSGELRVALPPAGSLTTLAEARTAIDDLDAALAALLEHRAALAAAVQRLKPVGGFAGRDPGREREIVEAMAARAPSLAPEHLARVVNAVIEAGLDAAERRRPS
;
A
#
# COMPACT_ATOMS: atom_id res chain seq x y z
N MET A 1 -9.16 -43.72 -9.23
CA MET A 1 -8.96 -43.18 -7.87
C MET A 1 -7.46 -43.04 -7.67
N HIS A 2 -6.99 -41.95 -7.05
CA HIS A 2 -5.59 -41.47 -6.94
C HIS A 2 -5.31 -40.40 -8.01
N GLU A 3 -5.78 -39.17 -7.81
CA GLU A 3 -5.35 -38.13 -6.84
C GLU A 3 -4.37 -37.17 -7.49
N LYS A 4 -4.88 -35.95 -7.61
CA LYS A 4 -4.28 -34.73 -8.10
C LYS A 4 -3.10 -34.35 -7.19
N VAL A 5 -1.96 -34.01 -7.78
CA VAL A 5 -1.12 -32.94 -7.23
C VAL A 5 -0.77 -32.03 -8.39
N VAL A 6 -1.66 -31.06 -8.63
CA VAL A 6 -1.29 -29.86 -9.39
C VAL A 6 -0.76 -28.88 -8.36
N ASP A 7 0.54 -28.64 -8.43
CA ASP A 7 1.26 -27.68 -7.61
C ASP A 7 0.67 -26.28 -7.87
N ALA A 8 -0.07 -25.77 -6.88
CA ALA A 8 -0.52 -24.39 -6.87
C ALA A 8 0.70 -23.54 -6.50
N GLY A 9 1.45 -23.11 -7.50
CA GLY A 9 2.50 -22.12 -7.35
C GLY A 9 1.94 -20.93 -6.57
N ALA A 10 2.47 -20.72 -5.36
CA ALA A 10 2.02 -19.68 -4.46
C ALA A 10 2.10 -18.31 -5.17
N PRO A 11 1.06 -17.48 -5.13
CA PRO A 11 1.20 -16.08 -5.48
C PRO A 11 1.98 -15.36 -4.37
N GLY A 12 3.28 -15.55 -4.39
CA GLY A 12 4.22 -14.88 -3.52
C GLY A 12 4.75 -13.63 -4.22
N SER A 13 4.47 -12.46 -3.65
CA SER A 13 5.30 -11.28 -3.90
C SER A 13 6.77 -11.63 -3.60
N ALA A 14 7.56 -11.90 -4.64
CA ALA A 14 8.97 -12.25 -4.50
C ALA A 14 9.79 -10.97 -4.25
N ARG A 15 10.45 -10.90 -3.09
CA ARG A 15 11.38 -9.82 -2.77
C ARG A 15 12.62 -9.96 -3.65
N GLY A 16 12.80 -9.05 -4.61
CA GLY A 16 13.96 -9.06 -5.50
C GLY A 16 15.26 -8.68 -4.78
N PRO A 17 16.43 -8.95 -5.39
CA PRO A 17 17.76 -8.72 -4.79
C PRO A 17 18.11 -7.25 -4.51
N SER A 18 17.22 -6.28 -4.79
CA SER A 18 17.46 -4.84 -4.65
C SER A 18 16.40 -4.09 -3.83
N GLY A 19 15.59 -4.77 -3.02
CA GLY A 19 14.51 -4.12 -2.26
C GLY A 19 13.28 -3.77 -3.11
N GLU A 20 13.22 -4.27 -4.34
CA GLU A 20 12.08 -4.13 -5.25
C GLU A 20 10.93 -5.07 -4.87
N LEU A 21 9.72 -4.51 -4.84
CA LEU A 21 8.47 -5.25 -4.72
C LEU A 21 7.92 -5.51 -6.12
N ARG A 22 7.78 -6.78 -6.51
CA ARG A 22 7.08 -7.18 -7.75
C ARG A 22 5.70 -7.69 -7.40
N VAL A 23 4.68 -7.12 -8.02
CA VAL A 23 3.28 -7.46 -7.81
C VAL A 23 2.68 -7.90 -9.13
N ALA A 24 2.06 -9.08 -9.16
CA ALA A 24 1.32 -9.54 -10.32
C ALA A 24 -0.01 -8.78 -10.40
N LEU A 25 -0.34 -8.23 -11.57
CA LEU A 25 -1.59 -7.49 -11.82
C LEU A 25 -2.41 -8.24 -12.88
N PRO A 26 -3.16 -9.29 -12.50
CA PRO A 26 -3.97 -10.01 -13.47
C PRO A 26 -5.06 -9.08 -14.04
N PRO A 27 -5.33 -9.10 -15.35
CA PRO A 27 -6.40 -8.31 -15.93
C PRO A 27 -7.74 -8.81 -15.38
N ALA A 28 -8.55 -7.92 -14.81
CA ALA A 28 -9.78 -8.32 -14.12
C ALA A 28 -10.72 -9.21 -14.99
N GLY A 29 -10.75 -8.97 -16.30
CA GLY A 29 -11.56 -9.74 -17.26
C GLY A 29 -11.05 -11.16 -17.55
N SER A 30 -9.85 -11.56 -17.11
CA SER A 30 -9.36 -12.94 -17.26
C SER A 30 -9.76 -13.86 -16.10
N LEU A 31 -10.30 -13.30 -15.01
CA LEU A 31 -10.73 -14.05 -13.85
C LEU A 31 -12.13 -14.59 -14.11
N THR A 32 -12.31 -15.91 -14.01
CA THR A 32 -13.55 -16.60 -14.40
C THR A 32 -14.37 -17.08 -13.20
N THR A 33 -13.76 -17.09 -12.01
CA THR A 33 -14.43 -17.49 -10.76
C THR A 33 -14.25 -16.46 -9.66
N LEU A 34 -15.19 -16.45 -8.71
CA LEU A 34 -15.09 -15.63 -7.49
C LEU A 34 -13.87 -15.98 -6.65
N ALA A 35 -13.49 -17.27 -6.62
CA ALA A 35 -12.32 -17.72 -5.88
C ALA A 35 -11.04 -17.12 -6.46
N GLU A 36 -10.86 -17.17 -7.78
CA GLU A 36 -9.72 -16.55 -8.48
C GLU A 36 -9.64 -15.05 -8.20
N ALA A 37 -10.78 -14.35 -8.24
CA ALA A 37 -10.82 -12.92 -7.97
C ALA A 37 -10.45 -12.57 -6.52
N ARG A 38 -10.88 -13.36 -5.54
CA ARG A 38 -10.51 -13.17 -4.13
C ARG A 38 -9.03 -13.42 -3.90
N THR A 39 -8.48 -14.51 -4.44
CA THR A 39 -7.04 -14.77 -4.36
C THR A 39 -6.22 -13.61 -4.95
N ALA A 40 -6.61 -13.09 -6.12
CA ALA A 40 -5.93 -11.94 -6.71
C ALA A 40 -6.01 -10.67 -5.82
N ILE A 41 -7.12 -10.46 -5.11
CA ILE A 41 -7.26 -9.35 -4.14
C ILE A 41 -6.36 -9.58 -2.93
N ASP A 42 -6.34 -10.80 -2.37
CA ASP A 42 -5.51 -11.14 -1.21
C ASP A 42 -4.01 -10.89 -1.51
N ASP A 43 -3.57 -11.21 -2.73
CA ASP A 43 -2.19 -10.98 -3.18
C ASP A 43 -1.86 -9.48 -3.29
N LEU A 44 -2.81 -8.68 -3.81
CA LEU A 44 -2.70 -7.23 -3.86
C LEU A 44 -2.66 -6.62 -2.45
N ASP A 45 -3.47 -7.13 -1.53
CA ASP A 45 -3.53 -6.66 -0.15
C ASP A 45 -2.25 -7.00 0.61
N ALA A 46 -1.65 -8.17 0.37
CA ALA A 46 -0.33 -8.52 0.91
C ALA A 46 0.75 -7.55 0.41
N ALA A 47 0.73 -7.20 -0.88
CA ALA A 47 1.64 -6.21 -1.44
C ALA A 47 1.38 -4.80 -0.86
N LEU A 48 0.11 -4.41 -0.70
CA LEU A 48 -0.27 -3.14 -0.10
C LEU A 48 0.23 -3.05 1.35
N ALA A 49 0.09 -4.10 2.15
CA ALA A 49 0.60 -4.15 3.52
C ALA A 49 2.12 -3.92 3.58
N ALA A 50 2.89 -4.55 2.69
CA ALA A 50 4.34 -4.34 2.60
C ALA A 50 4.70 -2.89 2.23
N LEU A 51 3.96 -2.28 1.29
CA LEU A 51 4.13 -0.87 0.90
C LEU A 51 3.78 0.08 2.05
N LEU A 52 2.71 -0.21 2.80
CA LEU A 52 2.29 0.60 3.95
C LEU A 52 3.32 0.59 5.07
N GLU A 53 3.91 -0.57 5.40
CA GLU A 53 4.99 -0.66 6.40
C GLU A 53 6.20 0.17 5.95
N HIS A 54 6.61 0.03 4.69
CA HIS A 54 7.74 0.79 4.15
C HIS A 54 7.47 2.30 4.14
N ARG A 55 6.25 2.69 3.73
CA ARG A 55 5.82 4.10 3.75
C ARG A 55 5.80 4.67 5.16
N ALA A 56 5.36 3.91 6.15
CA ALA A 56 5.36 4.33 7.55
C ALA A 56 6.80 4.52 8.09
N ALA A 57 7.74 3.64 7.70
CA ALA A 57 9.15 3.80 8.04
C ALA A 57 9.77 5.07 7.42
N LEU A 58 9.45 5.35 6.15
CA LEU A 58 9.87 6.59 5.48
C LEU A 58 9.23 7.83 6.10
N ALA A 59 7.93 7.76 6.44
CA ALA A 59 7.26 8.84 7.16
C ALA A 59 7.95 9.12 8.49
N ALA A 60 8.30 8.10 9.27
CA ALA A 60 9.05 8.28 10.51
C ALA A 60 10.43 8.94 10.29
N ALA A 61 11.13 8.61 9.19
CA ALA A 61 12.36 9.28 8.82
C ALA A 61 12.15 10.76 8.50
N VAL A 62 11.14 11.08 7.69
CA VAL A 62 10.74 12.47 7.38
C VAL A 62 10.39 13.24 8.65
N GLN A 63 9.66 12.63 9.59
CA GLN A 63 9.27 13.27 10.85
C GLN A 63 10.45 13.65 11.75
N ARG A 64 11.60 12.96 11.63
CA ARG A 64 12.84 13.35 12.34
C ARG A 64 13.54 14.54 11.69
N LEU A 65 13.27 14.81 10.42
CA LEU A 65 13.88 15.90 9.66
C LEU A 65 13.05 17.19 9.74
N LYS A 66 11.75 17.09 10.04
CA LYS A 66 10.85 18.25 10.11
C LYS A 66 11.14 19.10 11.35
N PRO A 67 11.10 20.44 11.25
CA PRO A 67 11.18 21.32 12.41
C PRO A 67 9.96 21.19 13.32
N VAL A 68 8.78 20.92 12.75
CA VAL A 68 7.55 20.58 13.47
C VAL A 68 7.11 19.19 13.03
N GLY A 69 7.20 18.23 13.94
CA GLY A 69 6.83 16.83 13.70
C GLY A 69 5.40 16.48 14.13
N GLY A 70 5.04 15.21 13.94
CA GLY A 70 3.72 14.66 14.30
C GLY A 70 2.58 15.28 13.48
N PHE A 71 1.38 15.25 14.07
CA PHE A 71 0.17 15.81 13.46
C PHE A 71 0.23 17.32 13.24
N ALA A 72 0.98 18.06 14.07
CA ALA A 72 1.17 19.50 13.91
C ALA A 72 1.99 19.85 12.65
N GLY A 73 2.79 18.92 12.13
CA GLY A 73 3.59 19.08 10.92
C GLY A 73 2.90 18.63 9.64
N ARG A 74 1.57 18.48 9.63
CA ARG A 74 0.78 18.14 8.44
C ARG A 74 0.79 19.30 7.45
N ASP A 75 0.73 18.95 6.17
CA ASP A 75 0.81 19.90 5.06
C ASP A 75 -0.33 19.61 4.07
N PRO A 76 -1.46 20.33 4.19
CA PRO A 76 -2.61 20.14 3.30
C PRO A 76 -2.32 20.43 1.82
N GLY A 77 -1.30 21.24 1.52
CA GLY A 77 -0.84 21.47 0.15
C GLY A 77 -0.23 20.19 -0.41
N ARG A 78 0.77 19.66 0.29
CA ARG A 78 1.45 18.42 -0.10
C ARG A 78 0.51 17.22 -0.16
N GLU A 79 -0.46 17.15 0.75
CA GLU A 79 -1.45 16.08 0.78
C GLU A 79 -2.37 16.08 -0.46
N ARG A 80 -2.77 17.27 -0.94
CA ARG A 80 -3.55 17.42 -2.17
C ARG A 80 -2.76 16.98 -3.41
N GLU A 81 -1.49 17.37 -3.50
CA GLU A 81 -0.62 16.94 -4.61
C GLU A 81 -0.50 15.41 -4.69
N ILE A 82 -0.46 14.73 -3.54
CA ILE A 82 -0.44 13.26 -3.49
C ILE A 82 -1.74 12.69 -4.07
N VAL A 83 -2.89 13.26 -3.69
CA VAL A 83 -4.21 12.82 -4.20
C VAL A 83 -4.30 13.02 -5.71
N GLU A 84 -3.87 14.18 -6.23
CA GLU A 84 -3.86 14.47 -7.68
C GLU A 84 -2.96 13.48 -8.43
N ALA A 85 -1.76 13.20 -7.90
CA ALA A 85 -0.85 12.22 -8.49
C ALA A 85 -1.42 10.79 -8.47
N MET A 86 -2.19 10.42 -7.43
CA MET A 86 -2.88 9.13 -7.37
C MET A 86 -4.06 9.07 -8.34
N ALA A 87 -4.83 10.16 -8.48
CA ALA A 87 -5.99 10.20 -9.38
C ALA A 87 -5.60 9.97 -10.85
N ALA A 88 -4.43 10.48 -11.27
CA ALA A 88 -3.89 10.21 -12.60
C ALA A 88 -3.57 8.71 -12.85
N ARG A 89 -3.33 7.93 -11.79
CA ARG A 89 -3.00 6.50 -11.85
C ARG A 89 -4.20 5.59 -11.58
N ALA A 90 -5.19 6.08 -10.84
CA ALA A 90 -6.40 5.38 -10.48
C ALA A 90 -7.64 6.14 -11.00
N PRO A 91 -7.82 6.26 -12.34
CA PRO A 91 -8.86 7.11 -12.92
C PRO A 91 -10.28 6.63 -12.63
N SER A 92 -10.46 5.38 -12.19
CA SER A 92 -11.75 4.85 -11.75
C SER A 92 -12.16 5.31 -10.34
N LEU A 93 -11.26 5.91 -9.57
CA LEU A 93 -11.52 6.40 -8.21
C LEU A 93 -11.63 7.91 -8.20
N ALA A 94 -12.76 8.43 -7.70
CA ALA A 94 -12.93 9.87 -7.55
C ALA A 94 -11.88 10.45 -6.58
N PRO A 95 -11.36 11.67 -6.81
CA PRO A 95 -10.34 12.29 -5.96
C PRO A 95 -10.72 12.34 -4.48
N GLU A 96 -11.99 12.49 -4.15
CA GLU A 96 -12.49 12.55 -2.77
C GLU A 96 -12.36 11.21 -2.05
N HIS A 97 -12.50 10.09 -2.78
CA HIS A 97 -12.24 8.75 -2.23
C HIS A 97 -10.75 8.55 -1.97
N LEU A 98 -9.91 8.99 -2.92
CA LEU A 98 -8.46 8.92 -2.77
C LEU A 98 -7.97 9.80 -1.61
N ALA A 99 -8.54 10.98 -1.42
CA ALA A 99 -8.23 11.84 -0.28
C ALA A 99 -8.46 11.16 1.06
N ARG A 100 -9.56 10.40 1.22
CA ARG A 100 -9.83 9.63 2.44
C ARG A 100 -8.81 8.53 2.68
N VAL A 101 -8.43 7.80 1.62
CA VAL A 101 -7.40 6.76 1.70
C VAL A 101 -6.04 7.36 2.07
N VAL A 102 -5.63 8.43 1.39
CA VAL A 102 -4.35 9.12 1.66
C VAL A 102 -4.31 9.64 3.09
N ASN A 103 -5.41 10.24 3.57
CA ASN A 103 -5.52 10.71 4.95
C ASN A 103 -5.27 9.57 5.95
N ALA A 104 -5.99 8.46 5.81
CA ALA A 104 -5.83 7.31 6.71
C ALA A 104 -4.40 6.74 6.69
N VAL A 105 -3.79 6.68 5.51
CA VAL A 105 -2.42 6.17 5.34
C VAL A 105 -1.36 7.14 5.92
N ILE A 106 -1.62 8.45 5.91
CA ILE A 106 -0.77 9.44 6.60
C ILE A 106 -0.91 9.30 8.11
N GLU A 107 -2.12 9.29 8.62
CA GLU A 107 -2.41 9.20 10.06
C GLU A 107 -1.80 7.93 10.66
N ALA A 108 -2.02 6.78 10.02
CA ALA A 108 -1.41 5.52 10.45
C ALA A 108 0.13 5.58 10.50
N GLY A 109 0.75 6.29 9.54
CA GLY A 109 2.20 6.49 9.51
C GLY A 109 2.70 7.42 10.62
N LEU A 110 1.95 8.47 10.96
CA LEU A 110 2.24 9.38 12.07
C LEU A 110 2.14 8.63 13.41
N ASP A 111 1.05 7.89 13.62
CA ASP A 111 0.84 7.08 14.83
C ASP A 111 1.96 6.05 15.03
N ALA A 112 2.36 5.37 13.95
CA ALA A 112 3.44 4.39 14.00
C ALA A 112 4.80 5.05 14.26
N ALA A 113 5.02 6.27 13.79
CA ALA A 113 6.24 7.03 14.09
C ALA A 113 6.29 7.46 15.57
N GLU A 114 5.15 7.87 16.13
CA GLU A 114 5.04 8.25 17.53
C GLU A 114 5.34 7.07 18.47
N ARG A 115 4.76 5.89 18.20
CA ARG A 115 5.06 4.65 18.95
C ARG A 115 6.53 4.22 18.91
N ARG A 116 7.30 4.67 17.91
CA ARG A 116 8.71 4.32 17.72
C ARG A 116 9.69 5.31 18.37
N ARG A 117 9.23 6.46 18.86
CA ARG A 117 10.10 7.38 19.60
C ARG A 117 10.45 6.75 20.96
N PRO A 118 11.75 6.55 21.28
CA PRO A 118 12.12 6.16 22.64
C PRO A 118 11.70 7.27 23.61
N SER A 119 11.16 6.87 24.76
CA SER A 119 10.84 7.76 25.88
C SER A 119 12.08 8.40 26.46
#